data_AF-A0A0Q9XD67-F1
#
_entry.id   AF-A0A0Q9XD67-F1
#
_cell.length_a   1.000
_cell.length_b   1.000
_cell.length_c   1.000
_cell.angle_alpha   90.00
_cell.angle_beta   90.00
_cell.angle_gamma   90.00
#
_symmetry.space_group_name_H-M   'P 1'
#
loop_
_entity.id
_entity.type
_entity.pdbx_description
1 polymer ?
#
loop_
_entity_poly.entity_id
_entity_poly.type
_entity_poly.pdbx_seq_one_letter_code
_entity_poly.pdbx_strand_id
1 'polypeptide(L)'
;MKLYAAATVALFLLAAIQTTPTAAEEQEVSRKRRGLNDVPLGGSKPFDEKQAEEQLQQTLDKLTAGDGPHYKIVKVYTASRQLVSGTLTRIDADLIDGNDEQRRCIVEIWAQPWLEQGHKITFKCHNQPAVHARHSRSVEWAEKKTHKKHNHHSLNKVDHLFHVFQIKYKRRYANSMEHQMRLRIFRQNLRTIQELNDNEQGSAKYGITEFADMTSSEYTQRAGLWQRSANKPTGGKPAVVPAYKGELPKEFDWREKNAVTQVKNQGSCGSCWAFSVTGNIEGLYAIKTGELREFSEQELLDCDSTDSACNGGLMDNAYKAIKDIGGLEYESEYPYLAKKKQCHFNKTLSHVQVADFVDLPKGNETAMQEWLLANGPISIGLNANAMQFYRGGVSHPWGPLCSKKNLDHGVLIVGYGVSDYPNFHKTLPYWIVKNSWGPRWGEQGYYRIYRGDNTCGVSEMATSAVLA
;
A
#
# COMPACT_ATOMS: atom_id res chain seq x y z
N MET A 1 24.26 65.25 28.60
CA MET A 1 22.97 65.62 29.23
C MET A 1 22.42 64.34 29.85
N LYS A 2 22.66 64.10 31.16
CA LYS A 2 21.73 64.36 32.29
C LYS A 2 20.39 63.61 32.11
N LEU A 3 19.87 62.74 32.99
CA LEU A 3 20.13 62.32 34.38
C LEU A 3 19.33 61.00 34.66
N TYR A 4 19.87 60.13 35.53
CA TYR A 4 19.26 59.36 36.67
C TYR A 4 17.73 59.48 36.94
N ALA A 5 16.97 58.55 37.56
CA ALA A 5 17.18 57.29 38.28
C ALA A 5 15.81 56.65 38.69
N ALA A 6 15.82 55.35 39.02
CA ALA A 6 15.16 54.62 40.12
C ALA A 6 13.64 54.73 40.44
N ALA A 7 12.94 53.57 40.44
CA ALA A 7 12.26 52.85 41.56
C ALA A 7 10.94 53.47 42.07
N THR A 8 9.80 52.78 42.28
CA THR A 8 9.40 51.71 43.24
C THR A 8 7.95 51.26 42.91
N VAL A 9 7.60 49.97 42.80
CA VAL A 9 6.97 49.01 43.76
C VAL A 9 5.63 49.41 44.45
N ALA A 10 4.68 48.43 44.42
CA ALA A 10 3.52 48.14 45.30
C ALA A 10 2.12 48.64 44.85
N LEU A 11 0.97 47.98 45.10
CA LEU A 11 0.50 46.59 45.30
C LEU A 11 -1.04 46.69 45.53
N PHE A 12 -1.82 45.71 45.05
CA PHE A 12 -3.20 45.30 45.40
C PHE A 12 -4.42 46.25 45.38
N LEU A 13 -5.50 45.78 44.74
CA LEU A 13 -6.82 45.64 45.38
C LEU A 13 -7.66 44.54 44.70
N LEU A 14 -8.46 43.86 45.52
CA LEU A 14 -9.16 42.58 45.33
C LEU A 14 -10.57 42.69 44.70
N ALA A 15 -10.95 41.59 44.01
CA ALA A 15 -12.20 40.80 44.07
C ALA A 15 -13.59 41.38 43.70
N ALA A 16 -14.31 40.69 42.79
CA ALA A 16 -15.61 40.00 43.02
C ALA A 16 -16.18 39.47 41.66
N ILE A 17 -16.22 38.14 41.43
CA ILE A 17 -17.38 37.21 41.57
C ILE A 17 -18.38 37.21 40.39
N GLN A 18 -18.29 36.11 39.63
CA GLN A 18 -19.34 35.23 39.05
C GLN A 18 -20.67 35.82 38.55
N THR A 19 -20.98 35.51 37.28
CA THR A 19 -22.20 34.75 36.90
C THR A 19 -21.95 33.93 35.62
N THR A 20 -22.25 32.64 35.70
CA THR A 20 -22.65 31.74 34.59
C THR A 20 -24.05 31.20 34.97
N PRO A 21 -24.78 30.39 34.17
CA PRO A 21 -24.70 30.09 32.73
C PRO A 21 -26.08 30.21 32.02
N THR A 22 -26.10 30.24 30.68
CA THR A 22 -27.15 29.53 29.91
C THR A 22 -26.56 28.97 28.63
N ALA A 23 -26.71 27.66 28.49
CA ALA A 23 -26.26 26.82 27.39
C ALA A 23 -27.19 26.92 26.16
N ALA A 24 -26.62 26.84 24.96
CA ALA A 24 -27.18 26.09 23.84
C ALA A 24 -26.17 26.02 22.67
N GLU A 25 -25.70 24.79 22.42
CA GLU A 25 -25.24 24.23 21.14
C GLU A 25 -23.93 24.75 20.51
N GLU A 26 -22.81 24.36 21.12
CA GLU A 26 -21.61 24.00 20.36
C GLU A 26 -21.86 22.67 19.65
N GLN A 27 -21.84 22.69 18.32
CA GLN A 27 -21.90 21.49 17.50
C GLN A 27 -20.56 20.75 17.57
N GLU A 28 -20.46 19.91 18.60
CA GLU A 28 -19.47 18.86 18.76
C GLU A 28 -19.49 17.93 17.54
N VAL A 29 -18.54 18.08 16.61
CA VAL A 29 -18.33 17.09 15.54
C VAL A 29 -17.57 15.90 16.14
N SER A 30 -18.27 15.18 17.00
CA SER A 30 -17.91 13.85 17.49
C SER A 30 -18.27 12.81 16.43
N ARG A 31 -17.23 12.09 15.98
CA ARG A 31 -17.24 10.69 15.53
C ARG A 31 -18.37 10.26 14.59
N LYS A 32 -18.03 10.13 13.29
CA LYS A 32 -18.41 8.92 12.54
C LYS A 32 -17.18 8.02 12.39
N ARG A 33 -17.23 6.90 13.11
CA ARG A 33 -16.44 5.67 12.98
C ARG A 33 -15.76 5.54 11.62
N ARG A 34 -14.42 5.70 11.59
CA ARG A 34 -13.57 4.99 10.63
C ARG A 34 -13.47 3.55 11.16
N GLY A 35 -14.08 2.64 10.44
CA GLY A 35 -14.07 1.22 10.78
C GLY A 35 -15.20 0.53 10.06
N LEU A 36 -14.94 0.06 8.83
CA LEU A 36 -15.78 -0.94 8.14
C LEU A 36 -15.14 -1.50 6.86
N ASN A 37 -13.81 -1.50 6.70
CA ASN A 37 -13.15 -2.26 5.63
C ASN A 37 -11.73 -2.79 5.96
N ASP A 38 -11.26 -2.65 7.20
CA ASP A 38 -9.93 -3.12 7.60
C ASP A 38 -9.98 -4.62 7.90
N VAL A 39 -9.49 -5.40 6.94
CA VAL A 39 -9.35 -6.85 7.04
C VAL A 39 -8.03 -7.16 7.77
N PRO A 40 -8.03 -7.74 8.98
CA PRO A 40 -6.81 -8.12 9.68
C PRO A 40 -6.16 -9.31 8.97
N LEU A 41 -4.84 -9.37 8.99
CA LEU A 41 -4.09 -10.56 8.58
C LEU A 41 -4.28 -11.68 9.62
N GLY A 42 -4.55 -12.90 9.15
CA GLY A 42 -4.74 -14.08 9.99
C GLY A 42 -6.06 -14.16 10.78
N GLY A 43 -6.82 -13.07 10.91
CA GLY A 43 -8.11 -13.03 11.61
C GLY A 43 -9.33 -13.01 10.67
N SER A 44 -10.41 -13.67 11.07
CA SER A 44 -11.72 -13.59 10.40
C SER A 44 -12.57 -12.50 11.05
N LYS A 45 -12.94 -11.45 10.31
CA LYS A 45 -13.96 -10.47 10.77
C LYS A 45 -15.32 -10.79 10.17
N PRO A 46 -16.42 -10.60 10.93
CA PRO A 46 -17.77 -10.58 10.37
C PRO A 46 -17.83 -9.54 9.25
N PHE A 47 -18.33 -9.97 8.10
CA PHE A 47 -18.60 -9.14 6.94
C PHE A 47 -20.10 -8.84 6.94
N ASP A 48 -20.47 -7.58 6.80
CA ASP A 48 -21.86 -7.13 6.85
C ASP A 48 -22.73 -7.95 5.89
N GLU A 49 -23.85 -8.49 6.39
CA GLU A 49 -24.69 -9.44 5.65
C GLU A 49 -25.22 -8.85 4.34
N LYS A 50 -25.56 -7.55 4.33
CA LYS A 50 -26.04 -6.86 3.14
C LYS A 50 -24.91 -6.65 2.12
N GLN A 51 -23.72 -6.27 2.58
CA GLN A 51 -22.54 -6.19 1.71
C GLN A 51 -22.10 -7.56 1.18
N ALA A 52 -22.32 -8.62 1.96
CA ALA A 52 -22.08 -10.00 1.56
C ALA A 52 -23.05 -10.46 0.48
N GLU A 53 -24.34 -10.15 0.63
CA GLU A 53 -25.36 -10.40 -0.37
C GLU A 53 -25.05 -9.66 -1.68
N GLU A 54 -24.71 -8.36 -1.61
CA GLU A 54 -24.31 -7.58 -2.79
C GLU A 54 -23.06 -8.17 -3.48
N GLN A 55 -22.04 -8.59 -2.71
CA GLN A 55 -20.85 -9.22 -3.26
C GLN A 55 -21.14 -10.59 -3.89
N LEU A 56 -21.98 -11.40 -3.24
CA LEU A 56 -22.37 -12.71 -3.74
C LEU A 56 -23.19 -12.57 -5.01
N GLN A 57 -24.13 -11.63 -5.07
CA GLN A 57 -24.93 -11.36 -6.26
C GLN A 57 -24.03 -10.91 -7.43
N GLN A 58 -23.12 -9.97 -7.20
CA GLN A 58 -22.13 -9.56 -8.21
C GLN A 58 -21.22 -10.71 -8.67
N THR A 59 -20.95 -11.68 -7.80
CA THR A 59 -20.18 -12.88 -8.14
C THR A 59 -21.00 -13.80 -9.05
N LEU A 60 -22.24 -14.09 -8.68
CA LEU A 60 -23.16 -14.92 -9.46
C LEU A 60 -23.47 -14.30 -10.82
N ASP A 61 -23.71 -12.99 -10.89
CA ASP A 61 -23.94 -12.24 -12.13
C ASP A 61 -22.74 -12.27 -13.10
N LYS A 62 -21.53 -12.44 -12.57
CA LYS A 62 -20.31 -12.60 -13.39
C LYS A 62 -20.11 -14.04 -13.85
N LEU A 63 -20.62 -15.01 -13.09
CA LEU A 63 -20.58 -16.43 -13.46
C LEU A 63 -21.64 -16.77 -14.52
N THR A 64 -22.79 -16.08 -14.53
CA THR A 64 -23.86 -16.25 -15.53
C THR A 64 -23.51 -15.74 -16.94
N ALA A 65 -22.26 -15.35 -17.18
CA ALA A 65 -21.74 -15.01 -18.51
C ALA A 65 -20.95 -16.16 -19.20
N GLY A 66 -20.94 -17.38 -18.63
CA GLY A 66 -20.35 -18.60 -19.21
C GLY A 66 -20.99 -19.88 -18.66
N ASP A 67 -20.43 -21.07 -18.96
CA ASP A 67 -20.93 -22.42 -18.59
C ASP A 67 -20.83 -22.76 -17.07
N GLY A 68 -20.91 -21.76 -16.19
CA GLY A 68 -20.86 -21.94 -14.73
C GLY A 68 -22.21 -22.36 -14.13
N PRO A 69 -22.23 -22.88 -12.89
CA PRO A 69 -23.47 -23.24 -12.22
C PRO A 69 -24.34 -22.01 -11.96
N HIS A 70 -25.63 -22.10 -12.30
CA HIS A 70 -26.61 -21.05 -12.04
C HIS A 70 -27.15 -21.20 -10.61
N TYR A 71 -26.90 -20.20 -9.77
CA TYR A 71 -27.47 -20.12 -8.43
C TYR A 71 -28.26 -18.81 -8.24
N LYS A 72 -29.33 -18.86 -7.45
CA LYS A 72 -30.05 -17.67 -6.94
C LYS A 72 -29.92 -17.60 -5.43
N ILE A 73 -29.67 -16.42 -4.88
CA ILE A 73 -29.55 -16.21 -3.43
C ILE A 73 -30.95 -16.20 -2.81
N VAL A 74 -31.19 -17.02 -1.79
CA VAL A 74 -32.41 -17.00 -0.98
C VAL A 74 -32.17 -16.19 0.30
N LYS A 75 -31.07 -16.48 0.99
CA LYS A 75 -30.73 -15.84 2.27
C LYS A 75 -29.25 -15.98 2.57
N VAL A 76 -28.63 -14.91 3.07
CA VAL A 76 -27.28 -14.95 3.66
C VAL A 76 -27.42 -15.03 5.19
N TYR A 77 -26.70 -15.97 5.82
CA TYR A 77 -26.69 -16.14 7.28
C TYR A 77 -25.51 -15.46 7.93
N THR A 78 -24.31 -15.72 7.41
CA THR A 78 -23.08 -15.12 7.92
C THR A 78 -22.12 -14.90 6.78
N ALA A 79 -21.26 -13.91 6.94
CA ALA A 79 -20.13 -13.74 6.07
C ALA A 79 -18.91 -13.35 6.88
N SER A 80 -17.74 -13.76 6.39
CA SER A 80 -16.48 -13.32 6.94
C SER A 80 -15.50 -12.99 5.83
N ARG A 81 -14.57 -12.10 6.16
CA ARG A 81 -13.48 -11.75 5.26
C ARG A 81 -12.15 -11.87 5.97
N GLN A 82 -11.19 -12.46 5.28
CA GLN A 82 -9.83 -12.69 5.75
C GLN A 82 -8.83 -12.23 4.68
N LEU A 83 -7.75 -11.58 5.12
CA LEU A 83 -6.64 -11.20 4.25
C LEU A 83 -5.60 -12.33 4.31
N VAL A 84 -5.33 -12.92 3.16
CA VAL A 84 -4.37 -14.01 2.93
C VAL A 84 -3.49 -13.62 1.73
N SER A 85 -2.93 -14.57 0.98
CA SER A 85 -2.45 -14.34 -0.40
C SER A 85 -3.64 -14.02 -1.31
N GLY A 86 -4.35 -12.91 -1.06
CA GLY A 86 -5.62 -12.51 -1.65
C GLY A 86 -6.63 -12.08 -0.59
N THR A 87 -7.81 -11.64 -1.01
CA THR A 87 -8.95 -11.47 -0.11
C THR A 87 -9.80 -12.72 -0.17
N LEU A 88 -9.91 -13.46 0.93
CA LEU A 88 -10.84 -14.59 1.05
C LEU A 88 -12.12 -14.10 1.73
N THR A 89 -13.23 -14.05 0.99
CA THR A 89 -14.57 -13.89 1.58
C THR A 89 -15.21 -15.27 1.70
N ARG A 90 -15.70 -15.65 2.89
CA ARG A 90 -16.58 -16.81 3.08
C ARG A 90 -18.00 -16.33 3.35
N ILE A 91 -18.98 -16.92 2.67
CA ILE A 91 -20.39 -16.56 2.80
C ILE A 91 -21.19 -17.85 3.00
N ASP A 92 -21.93 -17.96 4.11
CA ASP A 92 -22.88 -19.03 4.39
C ASP A 92 -24.27 -18.57 3.96
N ALA A 93 -24.84 -19.21 2.95
CA ALA A 93 -26.09 -18.79 2.33
C ALA A 93 -26.93 -19.97 1.82
N ASP A 94 -28.24 -19.78 1.80
CA ASP A 94 -29.14 -20.65 1.05
C ASP A 94 -29.19 -20.19 -0.41
N LEU A 95 -28.89 -21.11 -1.32
CA LEU A 95 -28.88 -20.92 -2.77
C LEU A 95 -29.88 -21.87 -3.43
N ILE A 96 -30.59 -21.40 -4.44
CA ILE A 96 -31.38 -22.25 -5.34
C ILE A 96 -30.51 -22.59 -6.55
N ASP A 97 -30.32 -23.88 -6.84
CA ASP A 97 -29.55 -24.35 -8.01
C ASP A 97 -30.38 -24.32 -9.31
N GLY A 98 -29.77 -24.70 -10.44
CA GLY A 98 -30.42 -24.69 -11.76
C GLY A 98 -31.60 -25.66 -11.90
N ASN A 99 -31.82 -26.54 -10.94
CA ASN A 99 -32.97 -27.46 -10.87
C ASN A 99 -34.07 -26.95 -9.91
N ASP A 100 -33.99 -25.68 -9.51
CA ASP A 100 -34.87 -25.03 -8.53
C ASP A 100 -34.84 -25.69 -7.12
N GLU A 101 -33.79 -26.44 -6.78
CA GLU A 101 -33.62 -27.02 -5.44
C GLU A 101 -32.86 -26.06 -4.52
N GLN A 102 -33.46 -25.72 -3.37
CA GLN A 102 -32.83 -24.88 -2.35
C GLN A 102 -31.83 -25.69 -1.52
N ARG A 103 -30.60 -25.20 -1.40
CA ARG A 103 -29.52 -25.82 -0.62
C ARG A 103 -28.75 -24.78 0.20
N ARG A 104 -28.29 -25.18 1.37
CA ARG A 104 -27.33 -24.40 2.16
C ARG A 104 -25.92 -24.63 1.64
N CYS A 105 -25.21 -23.54 1.36
CA CYS A 105 -23.89 -23.56 0.75
C CYS A 105 -22.92 -22.62 1.46
N ILE A 106 -21.66 -23.05 1.59
CA ILE A 106 -20.55 -22.17 1.93
C ILE A 106 -19.87 -21.74 0.62
N VAL A 107 -19.95 -20.46 0.32
CA VAL A 107 -19.32 -19.85 -0.86
C VAL A 107 -18.01 -19.18 -0.44
N GLU A 108 -16.89 -19.71 -0.93
CA GLU A 108 -15.56 -19.15 -0.72
C GLU A 108 -15.13 -18.38 -1.97
N ILE A 109 -14.99 -17.06 -1.86
CA ILE A 109 -14.52 -16.17 -2.91
C ILE A 109 -13.09 -15.76 -2.57
N TRP A 110 -12.12 -16.38 -3.22
CA TRP A 110 -10.72 -16.04 -3.06
C TRP A 110 -10.26 -15.13 -4.20
N ALA A 111 -10.23 -13.84 -3.90
CA ALA A 111 -9.80 -12.81 -4.83
C ALA A 111 -8.28 -12.64 -4.76
N GLN A 112 -7.58 -13.06 -5.82
CA GLN A 112 -6.14 -12.91 -5.99
C GLN A 112 -5.88 -12.09 -7.26
N PRO A 113 -6.09 -10.76 -7.24
CA PRO A 113 -6.25 -10.00 -8.48
C PRO A 113 -5.01 -9.90 -9.36
N TRP A 114 -3.86 -10.37 -8.87
CA TRP A 114 -2.58 -10.48 -9.55
C TRP A 114 -2.39 -11.77 -10.37
N LEU A 115 -3.32 -12.72 -10.28
CA LEU A 115 -3.39 -13.90 -11.15
C LEU A 115 -4.33 -13.62 -12.33
N GLU A 116 -4.01 -14.13 -13.53
CA GLU A 116 -4.87 -13.96 -14.72
C GLU A 116 -6.31 -14.48 -14.49
N GLN A 117 -6.46 -15.45 -13.58
CA GLN A 117 -7.72 -16.01 -13.09
C GLN A 117 -8.04 -15.49 -11.67
N GLY A 118 -7.97 -14.18 -11.47
CA GLY A 118 -7.89 -13.50 -10.17
C GLY A 118 -9.10 -13.58 -9.22
N HIS A 119 -10.02 -14.51 -9.45
CA HIS A 119 -11.00 -14.98 -8.47
C HIS A 119 -11.17 -16.50 -8.60
N LYS A 120 -10.81 -17.23 -7.54
CA LYS A 120 -11.20 -18.63 -7.36
C LYS A 120 -12.44 -18.64 -6.49
N ILE A 121 -13.55 -19.16 -7.03
CA ILE A 121 -14.82 -19.25 -6.32
C ILE A 121 -15.08 -20.74 -6.07
N THR A 122 -15.41 -21.11 -4.83
CA THR A 122 -15.74 -22.48 -4.47
C THR A 122 -17.09 -22.52 -3.79
N PHE A 123 -18.01 -23.32 -4.32
CA PHE A 123 -19.31 -23.60 -3.72
C PHE A 123 -19.24 -24.94 -3.02
N LYS A 124 -19.46 -24.96 -1.71
CA LYS A 124 -19.58 -26.18 -0.90
C LYS A 124 -21.02 -26.29 -0.43
N CYS A 125 -21.86 -26.92 -1.25
CA CYS A 125 -23.26 -27.16 -0.91
C CYS A 125 -23.43 -28.51 -0.23
N HIS A 126 -24.38 -28.60 0.71
CA HIS A 126 -24.63 -29.85 1.45
C HIS A 126 -24.98 -31.01 0.49
N ASN A 127 -24.39 -32.19 0.72
CA ASN A 127 -24.57 -33.41 -0.09
C ASN A 127 -24.22 -33.28 -1.58
N GLN A 128 -23.34 -32.35 -1.95
CA GLN A 128 -22.83 -32.18 -3.31
C GLN A 128 -21.30 -32.10 -3.31
N PRO A 129 -20.63 -32.53 -4.39
CA PRO A 129 -19.21 -32.27 -4.57
C PRO A 129 -18.95 -30.75 -4.65
N ALA A 130 -17.79 -30.32 -4.17
CA ALA A 130 -17.42 -28.91 -4.22
C ALA A 130 -17.33 -28.45 -5.69
N VAL A 131 -18.07 -27.39 -6.03
CA VAL A 131 -18.06 -26.82 -7.38
C VAL A 131 -17.08 -25.66 -7.42
N HIS A 132 -16.10 -25.73 -8.32
CA HIS A 132 -15.10 -24.68 -8.50
C HIS A 132 -15.43 -23.87 -9.75
N ALA A 133 -15.52 -22.55 -9.59
CA ALA A 133 -15.67 -21.61 -10.68
C ALA A 133 -14.49 -20.64 -10.71
N ARG A 134 -14.10 -20.21 -11.91
CA ARG A 134 -12.98 -19.26 -12.11
C ARG A 134 -13.45 -18.12 -12.98
N HIS A 135 -13.02 -16.90 -12.66
CA HIS A 135 -13.27 -15.75 -13.51
C HIS A 135 -12.04 -14.84 -13.57
N SER A 136 -11.72 -14.33 -14.75
CA SER A 136 -10.61 -13.39 -14.96
C SER A 136 -11.02 -11.98 -14.55
N ARG A 137 -10.15 -11.26 -13.83
CA ARG A 137 -10.26 -9.80 -13.74
C ARG A 137 -9.44 -9.17 -14.86
N SER A 138 -9.77 -9.44 -16.13
CA SER A 138 -9.30 -8.53 -17.17
C SER A 138 -10.06 -7.21 -16.99
N VAL A 139 -9.32 -6.13 -16.73
CA VAL A 139 -9.83 -4.75 -16.74
C VAL A 139 -10.54 -4.45 -18.08
N GLU A 140 -10.13 -5.17 -19.12
CA GLU A 140 -10.68 -5.18 -20.47
C GLU A 140 -12.15 -5.61 -20.55
N TRP A 141 -12.64 -6.51 -19.68
CA TRP A 141 -14.04 -6.96 -19.73
C TRP A 141 -15.01 -5.97 -19.08
N ALA A 142 -14.58 -5.24 -18.04
CA ALA A 142 -15.37 -4.19 -17.41
C ALA A 142 -15.53 -2.95 -18.31
N GLU A 143 -14.59 -2.73 -19.23
CA GLU A 143 -14.66 -1.67 -20.26
C GLU A 143 -15.70 -1.96 -21.35
N LYS A 144 -16.07 -3.24 -21.57
CA LYS A 144 -17.05 -3.62 -22.61
C LYS A 144 -18.53 -3.47 -22.21
N LYS A 145 -18.88 -3.47 -20.91
CA LYS A 145 -20.29 -3.51 -20.45
C LYS A 145 -20.91 -2.17 -20.03
N THR A 146 -20.14 -1.09 -19.86
CA THR A 146 -20.68 0.18 -19.33
C THR A 146 -21.11 1.21 -20.39
N HIS A 147 -21.09 0.86 -21.67
CA HIS A 147 -21.65 1.73 -22.71
C HIS A 147 -23.18 1.64 -22.76
N LYS A 148 -23.86 2.31 -21.83
CA LYS A 148 -25.15 2.94 -22.17
C LYS A 148 -24.82 4.05 -23.17
N LYS A 149 -25.24 3.87 -24.42
CA LYS A 149 -25.13 4.85 -25.52
C LYS A 149 -25.78 6.17 -25.09
N HIS A 150 -24.99 7.06 -24.49
CA HIS A 150 -25.23 8.49 -24.60
C HIS A 150 -24.41 9.00 -25.80
N ASN A 151 -24.98 9.92 -26.57
CA ASN A 151 -24.43 10.45 -27.81
C ASN A 151 -22.97 10.94 -27.63
N HIS A 152 -21.99 10.09 -27.99
CA HIS A 152 -20.56 10.38 -27.94
C HIS A 152 -19.99 10.73 -29.32
N HIS A 153 -20.76 11.41 -30.18
CA HIS A 153 -20.31 11.73 -31.53
C HIS A 153 -19.34 12.94 -31.63
N SER A 154 -18.86 13.52 -30.52
CA SER A 154 -18.04 14.75 -30.59
C SER A 154 -16.84 14.88 -29.63
N LEU A 155 -16.47 13.86 -28.83
CA LEU A 155 -15.31 13.95 -27.92
C LEU A 155 -14.09 13.22 -28.49
N ASN A 156 -12.92 13.89 -28.51
CA ASN A 156 -11.65 13.24 -28.82
C ASN A 156 -11.42 12.06 -27.84
N LYS A 157 -10.85 10.93 -28.29
CA LYS A 157 -10.56 9.74 -27.47
C LYS A 157 -9.90 10.10 -26.13
N VAL A 158 -8.99 11.07 -26.12
CA VAL A 158 -8.31 11.53 -24.89
C VAL A 158 -9.26 12.25 -23.93
N ASP A 159 -10.17 13.09 -24.45
CA ASP A 159 -11.12 13.84 -23.62
C ASP A 159 -12.15 12.89 -22.99
N HIS A 160 -12.57 11.86 -23.73
CA HIS A 160 -13.40 10.77 -23.18
C HIS A 160 -12.68 10.01 -22.07
N LEU A 161 -11.42 9.60 -22.27
CA LEU A 161 -10.63 8.92 -21.24
C LEU A 161 -10.41 9.80 -20.01
N PHE A 162 -10.18 11.10 -20.20
CA PHE A 162 -10.04 12.05 -19.10
C PHE A 162 -11.34 12.21 -18.31
N HIS A 163 -12.49 12.27 -18.98
CA HIS A 163 -13.79 12.31 -18.33
C HIS A 163 -14.05 11.06 -17.48
N VAL A 164 -13.77 9.86 -18.02
CA VAL A 164 -13.87 8.59 -17.27
C VAL A 164 -12.90 8.58 -16.08
N PHE A 165 -11.68 9.08 -16.26
CA PHE A 165 -10.70 9.24 -15.19
C PHE A 165 -11.22 10.17 -14.07
N GLN A 166 -11.82 11.31 -14.42
CA GLN A 166 -12.39 12.24 -13.45
C GLN A 166 -13.49 11.61 -12.61
N ILE A 167 -14.40 10.85 -13.24
CA ILE A 167 -15.46 10.12 -12.54
C ILE A 167 -14.85 9.06 -11.61
N LYS A 168 -13.95 8.22 -12.14
CA LYS A 168 -13.37 7.08 -11.40
C LYS A 168 -12.60 7.52 -10.15
N TYR A 169 -11.79 8.58 -10.27
CA TYR A 169 -10.95 9.07 -9.18
C TYR A 169 -11.54 10.30 -8.47
N LYS A 170 -12.81 10.63 -8.76
CA LYS A 170 -13.55 11.74 -8.16
C LYS A 170 -12.79 13.08 -8.26
N ARG A 171 -12.11 13.31 -9.39
CA ARG A 171 -11.33 14.52 -9.61
C ARG A 171 -12.24 15.72 -9.82
N ARG A 172 -11.94 16.81 -9.12
CA ARG A 172 -12.57 18.12 -9.26
C ARG A 172 -11.46 19.15 -9.37
N TYR A 173 -11.57 20.03 -10.35
CA TYR A 173 -10.61 21.11 -10.60
C TYR A 173 -11.28 22.44 -10.28
N ALA A 174 -10.52 23.38 -9.72
CA ALA A 174 -11.05 24.63 -9.19
C ALA A 174 -11.63 25.54 -10.28
N ASN A 175 -11.06 25.49 -11.49
CA ASN A 175 -11.47 26.33 -12.61
C ASN A 175 -11.12 25.68 -13.97
N SER A 176 -11.59 26.29 -15.05
CA SER A 176 -11.36 25.83 -16.43
C SER A 176 -9.88 25.79 -16.81
N MET A 177 -9.07 26.72 -16.27
CA MET A 177 -7.64 26.78 -16.52
C MET A 177 -6.92 25.56 -15.91
N GLU A 178 -7.21 25.23 -14.65
CA GLU A 178 -6.69 24.01 -14.01
C GLU A 178 -7.16 22.76 -14.76
N HIS A 179 -8.45 22.70 -15.14
CA HIS A 179 -8.97 21.58 -15.92
C HIS A 179 -8.18 21.36 -17.24
N GLN A 180 -7.94 22.43 -18.00
CA GLN A 180 -7.16 22.36 -19.25
C GLN A 180 -5.70 21.97 -19.00
N MET A 181 -5.09 22.47 -17.93
CA MET A 181 -3.75 22.08 -17.50
C MET A 181 -3.69 20.57 -17.20
N ARG A 182 -4.62 20.07 -16.39
CA ARG A 182 -4.70 18.66 -15.98
C ARG A 182 -4.97 17.73 -17.16
N LEU A 183 -5.82 18.13 -18.10
CA LEU A 183 -6.04 17.40 -19.35
C LEU A 183 -4.76 17.32 -20.21
N ARG A 184 -3.96 18.40 -20.27
CA ARG A 184 -2.68 18.41 -21.00
C ARG A 184 -1.68 17.47 -20.35
N ILE A 185 -1.57 17.50 -19.02
CA ILE A 185 -0.72 16.60 -18.23
C ILE A 185 -1.16 15.15 -18.46
N PHE A 186 -2.46 14.88 -18.37
CA PHE A 186 -3.04 13.56 -18.62
C PHE A 186 -2.70 13.04 -20.00
N ARG A 187 -2.81 13.88 -21.04
CA ARG A 187 -2.41 13.53 -22.41
C ARG A 187 -0.93 13.17 -22.51
N GLN A 188 -0.06 13.91 -21.82
CA GLN A 188 1.38 13.61 -21.79
C GLN A 188 1.65 12.28 -21.07
N ASN A 189 1.01 12.05 -19.92
CA ASN A 189 1.16 10.82 -19.17
C ASN A 189 0.62 9.58 -19.92
N LEU A 190 -0.41 9.73 -20.77
CA LEU A 190 -0.82 8.65 -21.67
C LEU A 190 0.28 8.25 -22.65
N ARG A 191 1.14 9.18 -23.09
CA ARG A 191 2.31 8.86 -23.93
C ARG A 191 3.38 8.13 -23.12
N THR A 192 3.66 8.58 -21.90
CA THR A 192 4.59 7.88 -21.00
C THR A 192 4.11 6.47 -20.66
N ILE A 193 2.81 6.27 -20.45
CA ILE A 193 2.21 4.94 -20.28
C ILE A 193 2.46 4.06 -21.52
N GLN A 194 2.31 4.62 -22.73
CA GLN A 194 2.57 3.90 -23.95
C GLN A 194 4.05 3.53 -24.06
N GLU A 195 4.97 4.47 -23.82
CA GLU A 195 6.41 4.25 -23.83
C GLU A 195 6.85 3.17 -22.83
N LEU A 196 6.26 3.15 -21.63
CA LEU A 196 6.51 2.11 -20.63
C LEU A 196 6.05 0.74 -21.12
N ASN A 197 4.84 0.64 -21.72
CA ASN A 197 4.33 -0.62 -22.25
C ASN A 197 5.13 -1.11 -23.46
N ASP A 198 5.59 -0.21 -24.34
CA ASP A 198 6.34 -0.55 -25.55
C ASP A 198 7.77 -1.04 -25.23
N ASN A 199 8.34 -0.57 -24.12
CA ASN A 199 9.71 -0.90 -23.68
C ASN A 199 9.75 -1.82 -22.44
N GLU A 200 8.61 -2.41 -22.06
CA GLU A 200 8.53 -3.34 -20.94
C GLU A 200 9.21 -4.67 -21.29
N GLN A 201 10.25 -5.04 -20.54
CA GLN A 201 11.01 -6.27 -20.76
C GLN A 201 10.47 -7.45 -19.95
N GLY A 202 9.50 -7.24 -19.06
CA GLY A 202 8.90 -8.22 -18.17
C GLY A 202 7.51 -8.62 -18.65
N SER A 203 6.53 -8.61 -17.76
CA SER A 203 5.12 -8.87 -18.05
C SER A 203 4.19 -7.77 -17.53
N ALA A 204 4.76 -6.69 -17.01
CA ALA A 204 3.97 -5.62 -16.43
C ALA A 204 3.05 -4.94 -17.46
N LYS A 205 1.93 -4.44 -16.95
CA LYS A 205 1.02 -3.56 -17.68
C LYS A 205 0.96 -2.23 -16.97
N TYR A 206 1.14 -1.16 -17.74
CA TYR A 206 1.01 0.21 -17.28
C TYR A 206 -0.27 0.82 -17.83
N GLY A 207 -0.92 1.68 -17.04
CA GLY A 207 -2.20 2.26 -17.41
C GLY A 207 -2.61 3.42 -16.52
N ILE A 208 -3.83 3.91 -16.74
CA ILE A 208 -4.38 5.06 -16.01
C ILE A 208 -4.56 4.72 -14.51
N THR A 209 -3.67 5.27 -13.68
CA THR A 209 -3.77 5.26 -12.21
C THR A 209 -4.37 6.57 -11.71
N GLU A 210 -4.53 6.73 -10.40
CA GLU A 210 -4.95 8.01 -9.82
C GLU A 210 -3.95 9.13 -10.09
N PHE A 211 -2.69 8.82 -10.43
CA PHE A 211 -1.63 9.79 -10.68
C PHE A 211 -1.56 10.28 -12.13
N ALA A 212 -2.51 9.87 -12.99
CA ALA A 212 -2.48 10.18 -14.41
C ALA A 212 -2.61 11.67 -14.76
N ASP A 213 -3.10 12.52 -13.87
CA ASP A 213 -3.20 13.98 -14.07
C ASP A 213 -2.12 14.78 -13.31
N MET A 214 -1.10 14.10 -12.78
CA MET A 214 0.01 14.72 -12.04
C MET A 214 1.24 14.91 -12.92
N THR A 215 1.92 16.04 -12.75
CA THR A 215 3.25 16.28 -13.30
C THR A 215 4.29 15.39 -12.60
N SER A 216 5.46 15.22 -13.22
CA SER A 216 6.57 14.50 -12.60
C SER A 216 6.97 15.12 -11.25
N SER A 217 6.97 16.46 -11.13
CA SER A 217 7.31 17.14 -9.86
C SER A 217 6.26 16.90 -8.77
N GLU A 218 4.96 16.92 -9.11
CA GLU A 218 3.89 16.61 -8.15
C GLU A 218 3.93 15.14 -7.70
N TYR A 219 4.32 14.24 -8.60
CA TYR A 219 4.49 12.83 -8.28
C TYR A 219 5.74 12.59 -7.43
N THR A 220 6.89 13.17 -7.80
CA THR A 220 8.15 13.04 -7.05
C THR A 220 8.06 13.65 -5.65
N GLN A 221 7.22 14.66 -5.39
CA GLN A 221 6.96 15.12 -4.02
C GLN A 221 6.40 14.03 -3.09
N ARG A 222 5.82 12.96 -3.65
CA ARG A 222 5.39 11.76 -2.90
C ARG A 222 6.51 10.73 -2.79
N ALA A 223 7.41 10.69 -3.77
CA ALA A 223 8.66 9.94 -3.74
C ALA A 223 9.68 10.74 -2.89
N GLY A 224 9.53 10.62 -1.56
CA GLY A 224 10.27 11.42 -0.57
C GLY A 224 11.59 10.79 -0.12
N LEU A 225 12.21 9.90 -0.90
CA LEU A 225 13.51 9.36 -0.54
C LEU A 225 14.61 10.33 -1.00
N TRP A 226 15.53 10.65 -0.10
CA TRP A 226 16.69 11.46 -0.47
C TRP A 226 17.74 10.64 -1.22
N GLN A 227 18.45 11.31 -2.13
CA GLN A 227 19.62 10.70 -2.77
C GLN A 227 20.72 10.50 -1.73
N ARG A 228 21.25 9.27 -1.66
CA ARG A 228 22.40 8.97 -0.81
C ARG A 228 23.69 9.48 -1.46
N SER A 229 24.46 10.27 -0.73
CA SER A 229 25.83 10.61 -1.14
C SER A 229 26.71 9.37 -1.03
N ALA A 230 27.43 9.02 -2.09
CA ALA A 230 28.26 7.81 -2.14
C ALA A 230 29.31 7.73 -1.01
N ASN A 231 29.75 8.88 -0.50
CA ASN A 231 30.82 8.98 0.49
C ASN A 231 30.30 9.13 1.93
N LYS A 232 28.98 9.25 2.14
CA LYS A 232 28.41 9.41 3.49
C LYS A 232 28.10 8.03 4.08
N PRO A 233 28.72 7.64 5.21
CA PRO A 233 28.34 6.43 5.91
C PRO A 233 26.87 6.50 6.35
N THR A 234 26.18 5.37 6.26
CA THR A 234 24.80 5.19 6.74
C THR A 234 24.72 5.20 8.27
N GLY A 235 25.81 4.77 8.93
CA GLY A 235 25.84 4.50 10.36
C GLY A 235 25.45 3.05 10.71
N GLY A 236 24.97 2.28 9.74
CA GLY A 236 24.63 0.87 9.88
C GLY A 236 25.87 -0.02 9.76
N LYS A 237 25.83 -1.18 10.41
CA LYS A 237 26.88 -2.20 10.24
C LYS A 237 26.61 -3.01 8.96
N PRO A 238 27.65 -3.53 8.30
CA PRO A 238 27.45 -4.52 7.24
C PRO A 238 26.68 -5.73 7.77
N ALA A 239 25.63 -6.14 7.06
CA ALA A 239 24.84 -7.31 7.42
C ALA A 239 25.67 -8.59 7.33
N VAL A 240 25.68 -9.39 8.40
CA VAL A 240 26.21 -10.76 8.35
C VAL A 240 25.10 -11.66 7.84
N VAL A 241 25.08 -11.88 6.53
CA VAL A 241 24.04 -12.67 5.87
C VAL A 241 24.32 -14.16 6.07
N PRO A 242 23.41 -14.93 6.72
CA PRO A 242 23.61 -16.35 6.89
C PRO A 242 23.45 -17.05 5.54
N ALA A 243 24.46 -17.82 5.14
CA ALA A 243 24.36 -18.64 3.94
C ALA A 243 23.20 -19.64 4.07
N TYR A 244 22.32 -19.67 3.07
CA TYR A 244 21.19 -20.60 3.10
C TYR A 244 21.68 -22.03 2.87
N LYS A 245 21.29 -22.95 3.74
CA LYS A 245 21.68 -24.37 3.62
C LYS A 245 20.79 -25.07 2.59
N GLY A 246 21.30 -25.21 1.36
CA GLY A 246 20.63 -25.89 0.26
C GLY A 246 20.17 -24.93 -0.84
N GLU A 247 19.25 -25.38 -1.68
CA GLU A 247 18.66 -24.53 -2.71
C GLU A 247 17.64 -23.56 -2.10
N LEU A 248 17.75 -22.28 -2.45
CA LEU A 248 16.76 -21.28 -2.07
C LEU A 248 15.37 -21.69 -2.60
N PRO A 249 14.31 -21.61 -1.78
CA PRO A 249 12.94 -21.80 -2.26
C PRO A 249 12.69 -20.91 -3.48
N LYS A 250 11.96 -21.41 -4.49
CA LYS A 250 11.63 -20.63 -5.69
C LYS A 250 10.75 -19.41 -5.36
N GLU A 251 9.90 -19.56 -4.35
CA GLU A 251 8.95 -18.54 -3.91
C GLU A 251 8.94 -18.46 -2.39
N PHE A 252 8.75 -17.25 -1.88
CA PHE A 252 8.61 -16.99 -0.46
C PHE A 252 7.85 -15.68 -0.23
N ASP A 253 6.93 -15.67 0.74
CA ASP A 253 6.08 -14.50 0.99
C ASP A 253 5.76 -14.33 2.48
N TRP A 254 6.26 -13.24 3.09
CA TRP A 254 5.99 -12.90 4.50
C TRP A 254 4.51 -12.55 4.76
N ARG A 255 3.73 -12.22 3.73
CA ARG A 255 2.27 -12.01 3.86
C ARG A 255 1.55 -13.28 4.28
N GLU A 256 2.07 -14.45 3.91
CA GLU A 256 1.53 -15.76 4.28
C GLU A 256 1.96 -16.19 5.70
N LYS A 257 2.89 -15.44 6.32
CA LYS A 257 3.53 -15.77 7.60
C LYS A 257 3.26 -14.73 8.69
N ASN A 258 2.21 -13.94 8.54
CA ASN A 258 1.79 -12.93 9.53
C ASN A 258 2.88 -11.88 9.87
N ALA A 259 3.76 -11.54 8.93
CA ALA A 259 4.87 -10.59 9.15
C ALA A 259 4.77 -9.34 8.27
N VAL A 260 3.58 -9.00 7.77
CA VAL A 260 3.33 -7.84 6.91
C VAL A 260 1.98 -7.25 7.25
N THR A 261 1.93 -6.03 7.78
CA THR A 261 0.68 -5.30 8.06
C THR A 261 -0.07 -4.91 6.78
N GLN A 262 -1.29 -4.38 6.91
CA GLN A 262 -2.06 -3.86 5.77
C GLN A 262 -1.30 -2.75 5.01
N VAL A 263 -1.67 -2.55 3.73
CA VAL A 263 -1.12 -1.47 2.91
C VAL A 263 -1.69 -0.13 3.39
N LYS A 264 -0.79 0.72 3.90
CA LYS A 264 -1.10 2.09 4.35
C LYS A 264 -1.02 3.11 3.20
N ASN A 265 -1.35 4.37 3.46
CA ASN A 265 -1.35 5.44 2.46
C ASN A 265 -0.71 6.74 3.00
N GLN A 266 0.48 7.09 2.49
CA GLN A 266 1.21 8.30 2.84
C GLN A 266 0.56 9.60 2.33
N GLY A 267 -0.43 9.49 1.44
CA GLY A 267 -1.08 10.66 0.84
C GLY A 267 -0.09 11.52 0.04
N SER A 268 -0.22 12.84 0.16
CA SER A 268 0.62 13.83 -0.55
C SER A 268 1.92 14.18 0.19
N CYS A 269 2.25 13.47 1.26
CA CYS A 269 3.44 13.70 2.07
C CYS A 269 4.57 12.79 1.58
N GLY A 270 5.76 13.32 1.28
CA GLY A 270 6.97 12.57 0.91
C GLY A 270 7.58 11.81 2.08
N SER A 271 6.82 10.90 2.69
CA SER A 271 7.18 10.16 3.91
C SER A 271 7.39 8.67 3.68
N CYS A 272 7.62 8.25 2.43
CA CYS A 272 7.87 6.86 2.06
C CYS A 272 8.99 6.19 2.89
N TRP A 273 10.01 6.95 3.29
CA TRP A 273 11.10 6.52 4.16
C TRP A 273 10.58 6.02 5.53
N ALA A 274 9.61 6.71 6.13
CA ALA A 274 9.00 6.33 7.39
C ALA A 274 8.18 5.04 7.25
N PHE A 275 7.35 4.94 6.21
CA PHE A 275 6.56 3.72 5.92
C PHE A 275 7.42 2.50 5.60
N SER A 276 8.58 2.71 4.94
CA SER A 276 9.53 1.64 4.65
C SER A 276 10.13 1.08 5.95
N VAL A 277 10.49 1.95 6.89
CA VAL A 277 11.10 1.61 8.18
C VAL A 277 10.10 0.99 9.14
N THR A 278 8.93 1.61 9.30
CA THR A 278 7.86 1.03 10.14
C THR A 278 7.46 -0.35 9.62
N GLY A 279 7.29 -0.52 8.31
CA GLY A 279 6.98 -1.82 7.70
C GLY A 279 8.05 -2.90 7.96
N ASN A 280 9.34 -2.54 7.99
CA ASN A 280 10.41 -3.46 8.37
C ASN A 280 10.29 -3.83 9.85
N ILE A 281 10.16 -2.85 10.74
CA ILE A 281 10.05 -3.05 12.19
C ILE A 281 8.80 -3.87 12.54
N GLU A 282 7.66 -3.60 11.93
CA GLU A 282 6.41 -4.35 12.10
C GLU A 282 6.60 -5.83 11.74
N GLY A 283 7.29 -6.12 10.63
CA GLY A 283 7.58 -7.49 10.21
C GLY A 283 8.55 -8.20 11.14
N LEU A 284 9.65 -7.54 11.53
CA LEU A 284 10.62 -8.08 12.47
C LEU A 284 10.00 -8.31 13.86
N TYR A 285 9.14 -7.40 14.31
CA TYR A 285 8.42 -7.51 15.57
C TYR A 285 7.51 -8.74 15.55
N ALA A 286 6.73 -8.91 14.48
CA ALA A 286 5.87 -10.07 14.32
C ALA A 286 6.63 -11.39 14.28
N ILE A 287 7.82 -11.42 13.66
CA ILE A 287 8.69 -12.60 13.64
C ILE A 287 9.24 -12.89 15.04
N LYS A 288 9.64 -11.86 15.79
CA LYS A 288 10.24 -11.99 17.13
C LYS A 288 9.21 -12.36 18.21
N THR A 289 8.00 -11.79 18.15
CA THR A 289 6.99 -11.90 19.22
C THR A 289 5.83 -12.82 18.86
N GLY A 290 5.61 -13.09 17.57
CA GLY A 290 4.40 -13.74 17.06
C GLY A 290 3.20 -12.81 16.89
N GLU A 291 3.31 -11.53 17.28
CA GLU A 291 2.22 -10.55 17.21
C GLU A 291 2.43 -9.54 16.08
N LEU A 292 1.45 -9.43 15.19
CA LEU A 292 1.46 -8.39 14.17
C LEU A 292 0.78 -7.11 14.68
N ARG A 293 1.57 -6.04 14.80
CA ARG A 293 1.15 -4.71 15.26
C ARG A 293 1.51 -3.66 14.23
N GLU A 294 0.80 -2.53 14.24
CA GLU A 294 1.09 -1.37 13.40
C GLU A 294 1.78 -0.29 14.24
N PHE A 295 2.95 0.18 13.79
CA PHE A 295 3.72 1.24 14.47
C PHE A 295 3.55 2.59 13.77
N SER A 296 3.73 3.68 14.54
CA SER A 296 3.45 5.03 14.06
C SER A 296 4.49 5.53 13.06
N GLU A 297 4.05 5.84 11.84
CA GLU A 297 4.86 6.66 10.94
C GLU A 297 4.91 8.13 11.38
N GLN A 298 3.83 8.63 11.99
CA GLN A 298 3.70 10.04 12.35
C GLN A 298 4.74 10.46 13.38
N GLU A 299 5.05 9.58 14.32
CA GLU A 299 6.09 9.78 15.31
C GLU A 299 7.44 10.09 14.64
N LEU A 300 7.81 9.35 13.58
CA LEU A 300 9.00 9.64 12.78
C LEU A 300 8.92 11.02 12.10
N LEU A 301 7.77 11.40 11.53
CA LEU A 301 7.62 12.72 10.90
C LEU A 301 7.85 13.86 11.89
N ASP A 302 7.43 13.67 13.14
CA ASP A 302 7.36 14.74 14.13
C ASP A 302 8.63 14.80 15.00
N CYS A 303 9.19 13.65 15.34
CA CYS A 303 10.28 13.48 16.30
C CYS A 303 11.65 13.25 15.66
N ASP A 304 11.72 12.78 14.40
CA ASP A 304 13.00 12.77 13.68
C ASP A 304 13.47 14.20 13.39
N SER A 305 14.67 14.53 13.89
CA SER A 305 15.31 15.83 13.73
C SER A 305 16.32 15.87 12.59
N THR A 306 16.65 14.73 11.98
CA THR A 306 17.60 14.59 10.86
C THR A 306 16.86 14.64 9.52
N ASP A 307 15.73 13.94 9.43
CA ASP A 307 14.89 13.93 8.23
C ASP A 307 13.91 15.12 8.19
N SER A 308 13.32 15.36 7.02
CA SER A 308 12.44 16.51 6.79
C SER A 308 10.97 16.15 6.62
N ALA A 309 10.50 15.13 7.35
CA ALA A 309 9.10 14.69 7.36
C ALA A 309 8.56 14.50 5.92
N CYS A 310 7.63 15.35 5.49
CA CYS A 310 7.03 15.30 4.16
C CYS A 310 7.92 15.79 3.01
N ASN A 311 9.05 16.44 3.31
CA ASN A 311 10.04 16.85 2.30
C ASN A 311 11.13 15.77 2.10
N GLY A 312 10.93 14.61 2.72
CA GLY A 312 11.75 13.44 2.52
C GLY A 312 12.73 13.13 3.65
N GLY A 313 13.37 11.98 3.51
CA GLY A 313 14.24 11.38 4.51
C GLY A 313 14.92 10.12 4.01
N LEU A 314 15.61 9.41 4.91
CA LEU A 314 16.35 8.18 4.64
C LEU A 314 16.00 7.11 5.68
N MET A 315 15.86 5.85 5.25
CA MET A 315 15.56 4.75 6.18
C MET A 315 16.60 4.62 7.30
N ASP A 316 17.88 4.82 7.00
CA ASP A 316 18.96 4.76 8.00
C ASP A 316 18.82 5.83 9.09
N ASN A 317 18.45 7.06 8.68
CA ASN A 317 18.25 8.18 9.60
C ASN A 317 17.08 7.86 10.53
N ALA A 318 16.00 7.30 9.98
CA ALA A 318 14.83 6.90 10.75
C ALA A 318 15.16 5.78 11.76
N TYR A 319 15.91 4.74 11.38
CA TYR A 319 16.34 3.71 12.33
C TYR A 319 17.15 4.31 13.48
N LYS A 320 18.06 5.22 13.17
CA LYS A 320 18.83 5.95 14.18
C LYS A 320 17.93 6.82 15.05
N ALA A 321 16.96 7.53 14.47
CA ALA A 321 16.03 8.36 15.21
C ALA A 321 15.21 7.51 16.20
N ILE A 322 14.69 6.35 15.79
CA ILE A 322 13.94 5.44 16.67
C ILE A 322 14.81 4.97 17.84
N LYS A 323 16.06 4.61 17.56
CA LYS A 323 17.04 4.23 18.57
C LYS A 323 17.29 5.38 19.56
N ASP A 324 17.47 6.61 19.07
CA ASP A 324 17.78 7.78 19.88
C ASP A 324 16.57 8.26 20.71
N ILE A 325 15.35 8.18 20.15
CA ILE A 325 14.09 8.54 20.81
C ILE A 325 13.72 7.51 21.89
N GLY A 326 14.07 6.24 21.69
CA GLY A 326 13.84 5.15 22.64
C GLY A 326 12.68 4.23 22.29
N GLY A 327 12.31 4.18 21.01
CA GLY A 327 11.36 3.25 20.42
C GLY A 327 10.24 3.91 19.61
N LEU A 328 9.14 3.19 19.42
CA LEU A 328 7.94 3.65 18.70
C LEU A 328 6.66 3.28 19.46
N GLU A 329 5.67 4.16 19.40
CA GLU A 329 4.28 3.95 19.80
C GLU A 329 3.50 3.23 18.68
N TYR A 330 2.33 2.66 19.01
CA TYR A 330 1.45 2.09 17.99
C TYR A 330 0.80 3.18 17.13
N GLU A 331 0.43 2.81 15.89
CA GLU A 331 -0.34 3.68 14.99
C GLU A 331 -1.67 4.14 15.61
N SER A 332 -2.27 3.32 16.48
CA SER A 332 -3.49 3.69 17.21
C SER A 332 -3.29 4.75 18.29
N GLU A 333 -2.07 4.87 18.81
CA GLU A 333 -1.71 5.80 19.89
C GLU A 333 -1.18 7.12 19.31
N TYR A 334 -0.46 7.04 18.20
CA TYR A 334 0.08 8.20 17.48
C TYR A 334 -0.29 8.15 15.98
N PRO A 335 -1.53 8.55 15.61
CA PRO A 335 -2.05 8.31 14.25
C PRO A 335 -1.43 9.17 13.16
N TYR A 336 -1.36 8.62 11.95
CA TYR A 336 -0.85 9.29 10.76
C TYR A 336 -1.71 10.47 10.27
N LEU A 337 -1.09 11.64 10.15
CA LEU A 337 -1.70 12.91 9.74
C LEU A 337 -1.18 13.45 8.40
N ALA A 338 -0.16 12.81 7.80
CA ALA A 338 0.46 13.21 6.54
C ALA A 338 0.99 14.66 6.52
N LYS A 339 1.47 15.15 7.67
CA LYS A 339 2.09 16.48 7.82
C LYS A 339 2.92 16.52 9.10
N LYS A 340 3.99 17.32 9.11
CA LYS A 340 4.78 17.55 10.33
C LYS A 340 3.95 18.29 11.37
N LYS A 341 4.06 17.84 12.62
CA LYS A 341 3.52 18.42 13.85
C LYS A 341 4.62 18.49 14.90
N GLN A 342 4.25 18.97 16.08
CA GLN A 342 5.13 18.96 17.23
C GLN A 342 5.24 17.52 17.75
N CYS A 343 6.48 17.07 17.95
CA CYS A 343 6.76 15.79 18.59
C CYS A 343 6.10 15.75 19.97
N HIS A 344 5.26 14.74 20.19
CA HIS A 344 4.61 14.45 21.47
C HIS A 344 4.82 12.99 21.87
N PHE A 345 5.95 12.41 21.46
CA PHE A 345 6.34 11.05 21.81
C PHE A 345 6.26 10.84 23.32
N ASN A 346 5.62 9.74 23.71
CA ASN A 346 5.58 9.29 25.08
C ASN A 346 6.34 7.98 25.27
N LYS A 347 7.50 8.07 25.93
CA LYS A 347 8.35 6.90 26.22
C LYS A 347 7.62 5.78 26.98
N THR A 348 6.59 6.07 27.76
CA THR A 348 5.81 5.04 28.49
C THR A 348 4.89 4.23 27.57
N LEU A 349 4.64 4.71 26.35
CA LEU A 349 3.86 4.05 25.31
C LEU A 349 4.74 3.46 24.21
N SER A 350 6.07 3.39 24.42
CA SER A 350 6.99 2.73 23.50
C SER A 350 6.84 1.22 23.57
N HIS A 351 6.51 0.58 22.45
CA HIS A 351 6.22 -0.85 22.35
C HIS A 351 7.30 -1.65 21.60
N VAL A 352 8.20 -0.97 20.90
CA VAL A 352 9.32 -1.59 20.18
C VAL A 352 10.54 -0.68 20.20
N GLN A 353 11.73 -1.26 20.34
CA GLN A 353 13.00 -0.54 20.31
C GLN A 353 13.93 -1.09 19.23
N VAL A 354 14.67 -0.19 18.59
CA VAL A 354 15.71 -0.53 17.62
C VAL A 354 17.06 -0.46 18.32
N ALA A 355 17.76 -1.60 18.42
CA ALA A 355 19.09 -1.66 19.01
C ALA A 355 20.16 -1.18 18.01
N ASP A 356 20.01 -1.55 16.75
CA ASP A 356 20.91 -1.19 15.66
C ASP A 356 20.20 -1.34 14.30
N PHE A 357 20.90 -1.07 13.20
CA PHE A 357 20.45 -1.43 11.87
C PHE A 357 21.63 -1.87 11.01
N VAL A 358 21.33 -2.60 9.94
CA VAL A 358 22.34 -3.17 9.05
C VAL A 358 22.10 -2.79 7.60
N ASP A 359 23.19 -2.66 6.85
CA ASP A 359 23.16 -2.50 5.39
C ASP A 359 23.43 -3.85 4.73
N LEU A 360 22.55 -4.24 3.81
CA LEU A 360 22.75 -5.43 3.00
C LEU A 360 23.77 -5.16 1.88
N PRO A 361 24.50 -6.17 1.39
CA PRO A 361 25.49 -5.98 0.34
C PRO A 361 24.86 -5.46 -0.96
N LYS A 362 25.36 -4.32 -1.46
CA LYS A 362 24.90 -3.71 -2.71
C LYS A 362 25.11 -4.63 -3.91
N GLY A 363 24.13 -4.69 -4.81
CA GLY A 363 24.21 -5.48 -6.03
C GLY A 363 24.12 -7.00 -5.80
N ASN A 364 23.93 -7.47 -4.57
CA ASN A 364 23.81 -8.88 -4.25
C ASN A 364 22.37 -9.25 -3.85
N GLU A 365 21.52 -9.42 -4.86
CA GLU A 365 20.12 -9.80 -4.65
C GLU A 365 19.95 -11.21 -4.05
N THR A 366 20.92 -12.11 -4.25
CA THR A 366 20.92 -13.43 -3.59
C THR A 366 21.06 -13.27 -2.08
N ALA A 367 21.99 -12.44 -1.61
CA ALA A 367 22.14 -12.14 -0.18
C ALA A 367 20.88 -11.47 0.40
N MET A 368 20.16 -10.68 -0.39
CA MET A 368 18.85 -10.16 0.00
C MET A 368 17.81 -11.29 0.16
N GLN A 369 17.81 -12.32 -0.71
CA GLN A 369 16.91 -13.46 -0.54
C GLN A 369 17.22 -14.23 0.75
N GLU A 370 18.50 -14.51 0.99
CA GLU A 370 18.96 -15.20 2.19
C GLU A 370 18.59 -14.42 3.47
N TRP A 371 18.81 -13.11 3.48
CA TRP A 371 18.39 -12.25 4.58
C TRP A 371 16.88 -12.27 4.77
N LEU A 372 16.11 -12.16 3.68
CA LEU A 372 14.65 -12.14 3.73
C LEU A 372 14.10 -13.42 4.38
N LEU A 373 14.66 -14.58 4.03
CA LEU A 373 14.28 -15.87 4.59
C LEU A 373 14.63 -16.01 6.07
N ALA A 374 15.83 -15.54 6.45
CA ALA A 374 16.36 -15.74 7.78
C ALA A 374 15.85 -14.73 8.81
N ASN A 375 15.64 -13.48 8.41
CA ASN A 375 15.44 -12.36 9.34
C ASN A 375 14.10 -11.66 9.19
N GLY A 376 13.57 -11.50 7.97
CA GLY A 376 12.31 -10.77 7.76
C GLY A 376 12.32 -9.80 6.58
N PRO A 377 11.23 -9.02 6.39
CA PRO A 377 11.09 -8.01 5.34
C PRO A 377 12.26 -7.01 5.29
N ILE A 378 12.56 -6.44 4.12
CA ILE A 378 13.73 -5.57 3.89
C ILE A 378 13.29 -4.19 3.41
N SER A 379 13.71 -3.12 4.08
CA SER A 379 13.53 -1.76 3.58
C SER A 379 14.48 -1.51 2.41
N ILE A 380 13.97 -0.98 1.31
CA ILE A 380 14.77 -0.66 0.13
C ILE A 380 14.42 0.73 -0.40
N GLY A 381 15.38 1.33 -1.10
CA GLY A 381 15.12 2.44 -2.01
C GLY A 381 15.06 1.94 -3.45
N LEU A 382 14.22 2.56 -4.28
CA LEU A 382 14.19 2.32 -5.72
C LEU A 382 13.80 3.60 -6.49
N ASN A 383 13.95 3.58 -7.81
CA ASN A 383 13.39 4.60 -8.69
C ASN A 383 11.91 4.31 -9.02
N ALA A 384 11.01 5.20 -8.63
CA ALA A 384 9.56 5.00 -8.73
C ALA A 384 8.93 5.51 -10.03
N ASN A 385 9.70 5.87 -11.06
CA ASN A 385 9.15 6.39 -12.32
C ASN A 385 8.14 5.42 -12.96
N ALA A 386 8.51 4.15 -13.11
CA ALA A 386 7.63 3.12 -13.67
C ALA A 386 6.42 2.83 -12.77
N MET A 387 6.56 3.00 -11.45
CA MET A 387 5.49 2.74 -10.48
C MET A 387 4.30 3.69 -10.64
N GLN A 388 4.48 4.89 -11.21
CA GLN A 388 3.39 5.88 -11.33
C GLN A 388 2.17 5.29 -12.03
N PHE A 389 2.40 4.44 -13.03
CA PHE A 389 1.37 3.90 -13.90
C PHE A 389 1.20 2.38 -13.78
N TYR A 390 1.91 1.73 -12.86
CA TYR A 390 1.87 0.28 -12.70
C TYR A 390 0.46 -0.23 -12.35
N ARG A 391 0.02 -1.28 -13.06
CA ARG A 391 -1.29 -1.94 -12.83
C ARG A 391 -1.16 -3.39 -12.36
N GLY A 392 -0.08 -4.08 -12.74
CA GLY A 392 0.15 -5.48 -12.40
C GLY A 392 1.17 -6.13 -13.33
N GLY A 393 1.59 -7.36 -13.00
CA GLY A 393 2.62 -8.12 -13.72
C GLY A 393 4.04 -7.88 -13.20
N VAL A 394 5.04 -8.60 -13.70
CA VAL A 394 6.44 -8.42 -13.29
C VAL A 394 7.04 -7.25 -14.08
N SER A 395 7.35 -6.18 -13.38
CA SER A 395 7.87 -4.93 -13.92
C SER A 395 9.37 -5.03 -14.17
N HIS A 396 9.78 -4.86 -15.41
CA HIS A 396 11.16 -4.80 -15.88
C HIS A 396 11.31 -3.66 -16.91
N PRO A 397 11.17 -2.40 -16.46
CA PRO A 397 11.27 -1.26 -17.34
C PRO A 397 12.68 -1.15 -17.92
N TRP A 398 12.79 -0.61 -19.14
CA TRP A 398 14.07 -0.27 -19.75
C TRP A 398 14.88 0.66 -18.83
N GLY A 399 16.17 0.37 -18.64
CA GLY A 399 17.01 0.97 -17.60
C GLY A 399 16.96 2.50 -17.48
N PRO A 400 16.98 3.28 -18.59
CA PRO A 400 16.80 4.74 -18.55
C PRO A 400 15.47 5.23 -17.98
N LEU A 401 14.40 4.44 -18.09
CA LEU A 401 13.10 4.73 -17.48
C LEU A 401 13.07 4.42 -15.98
N CYS A 402 14.09 3.71 -15.45
CA CYS A 402 14.18 3.32 -14.05
C CYS A 402 15.64 3.25 -13.57
N SER A 403 16.33 4.39 -13.56
CA SER A 403 17.77 4.46 -13.30
C SER A 403 18.12 4.08 -11.85
N LYS A 404 19.07 3.15 -11.71
CA LYS A 404 19.64 2.73 -10.41
C LYS A 404 20.41 3.84 -9.68
N LYS A 405 20.64 5.00 -10.33
CA LYS A 405 21.36 6.14 -9.73
C LYS A 405 20.43 7.21 -9.14
N ASN A 406 19.13 7.13 -9.43
CA ASN A 406 18.15 8.16 -9.08
C ASN A 406 17.04 7.54 -8.23
N LEU A 407 17.41 7.04 -7.04
CA LEU A 407 16.44 6.41 -6.12
C LEU A 407 15.62 7.50 -5.44
N ASP A 408 14.31 7.46 -5.55
CA ASP A 408 13.43 8.51 -5.04
C ASP A 408 12.32 7.98 -4.14
N HIS A 409 12.19 6.66 -3.98
CA HIS A 409 11.10 6.08 -3.20
C HIS A 409 11.54 4.94 -2.27
N GLY A 410 11.17 5.05 -0.99
CA GLY A 410 11.37 4.03 0.03
C GLY A 410 10.19 3.07 0.09
N VAL A 411 10.46 1.77 0.00
CA VAL A 411 9.45 0.69 0.00
C VAL A 411 9.96 -0.51 0.77
N LEU A 412 9.17 -1.58 0.85
CA LEU A 412 9.49 -2.77 1.63
C LEU A 412 9.41 -4.04 0.78
N ILE A 413 10.50 -4.79 0.65
CA ILE A 413 10.46 -6.15 0.12
C ILE A 413 9.88 -7.08 1.18
N VAL A 414 8.86 -7.84 0.81
CA VAL A 414 8.17 -8.79 1.71
C VAL A 414 8.21 -10.22 1.21
N GLY A 415 8.70 -10.45 -0.01
CA GLY A 415 8.68 -11.75 -0.63
C GLY A 415 9.39 -11.73 -1.98
N TYR A 416 9.48 -12.90 -2.60
CA TYR A 416 9.94 -13.06 -3.96
C TYR A 416 9.27 -14.28 -4.59
N GLY A 417 9.31 -14.37 -5.91
CA GLY A 417 8.82 -15.54 -6.62
C GLY A 417 9.38 -15.64 -8.02
N VAL A 418 8.79 -16.55 -8.79
CA VAL A 418 9.11 -16.77 -10.19
C VAL A 418 7.82 -16.92 -10.97
N SER A 419 7.60 -16.08 -11.98
CA SER A 419 6.49 -16.25 -12.91
C SER A 419 6.98 -16.93 -14.18
N ASP A 420 6.51 -18.16 -14.41
CA ASP A 420 6.78 -18.90 -15.64
C ASP A 420 5.71 -18.59 -16.70
N TYR A 421 6.17 -18.23 -17.90
CA TYR A 421 5.33 -17.97 -19.07
C TYR A 421 5.73 -18.95 -20.18
N PRO A 422 5.22 -20.21 -20.16
CA PRO A 422 5.64 -21.26 -21.08
C PRO A 422 5.44 -20.89 -22.56
N ASN A 423 4.31 -20.24 -22.87
CA ASN A 423 3.98 -19.82 -24.23
C ASN A 423 4.92 -18.74 -24.79
N PHE A 424 5.69 -18.07 -23.94
CA PHE A 424 6.64 -17.03 -24.31
C PHE A 424 8.09 -17.46 -24.02
N HIS A 425 8.32 -18.72 -23.63
CA HIS A 425 9.62 -19.27 -23.20
C HIS A 425 10.37 -18.37 -22.21
N LYS A 426 9.62 -17.80 -21.25
CA LYS A 426 10.13 -16.74 -20.37
C LYS A 426 9.87 -17.08 -18.91
N THR A 427 10.94 -17.03 -18.12
CA THR A 427 10.88 -17.19 -16.66
C THR A 427 11.28 -15.86 -16.03
N LEU A 428 10.38 -15.27 -15.27
CA LEU A 428 10.57 -13.95 -14.65
C LEU A 428 10.66 -14.07 -13.13
N PRO A 429 11.87 -14.15 -12.56
CA PRO A 429 12.06 -13.94 -11.13
C PRO A 429 11.66 -12.51 -10.73
N TYR A 430 11.02 -12.36 -9.58
CA TYR A 430 10.58 -11.06 -9.08
C TYR A 430 10.70 -10.93 -7.56
N TRP A 431 10.80 -9.70 -7.09
CA TRP A 431 10.51 -9.30 -5.71
C TRP A 431 9.05 -8.91 -5.56
N ILE A 432 8.47 -9.18 -4.38
CA ILE A 432 7.18 -8.68 -3.94
C ILE A 432 7.45 -7.48 -3.04
N VAL A 433 7.05 -6.30 -3.50
CA VAL A 433 7.31 -5.02 -2.83
C VAL A 433 6.00 -4.45 -2.33
N LYS A 434 5.91 -4.17 -1.03
CA LYS A 434 4.82 -3.41 -0.41
C LYS A 434 5.06 -1.92 -0.62
N ASN A 435 4.08 -1.23 -1.19
CA ASN A 435 4.09 0.21 -1.39
C ASN A 435 3.23 0.92 -0.31
N SER A 436 3.31 2.25 -0.26
CA SER A 436 2.65 3.14 0.72
C SER A 436 1.65 4.10 0.07
N TRP A 437 1.10 3.75 -1.11
CA TRP A 437 0.11 4.57 -1.83
C TRP A 437 -1.33 4.04 -1.72
N GLY A 438 -1.57 3.19 -0.73
CA GLY A 438 -2.86 2.59 -0.47
C GLY A 438 -3.19 1.39 -1.37
N PRO A 439 -4.22 0.62 -0.99
CA PRO A 439 -4.52 -0.67 -1.61
C PRO A 439 -5.18 -0.58 -2.99
N ARG A 440 -5.45 0.63 -3.50
CA ARG A 440 -6.05 0.82 -4.84
C ARG A 440 -5.02 0.97 -5.95
N TRP A 441 -3.76 1.21 -5.57
CA TRP A 441 -2.64 1.30 -6.48
C TRP A 441 -2.04 -0.09 -6.75
N GLY A 442 -1.48 -0.31 -7.94
CA GLY A 442 -0.80 -1.56 -8.30
C GLY A 442 -1.62 -2.83 -8.02
N GLU A 443 -0.93 -3.85 -7.51
CA GLU A 443 -1.51 -5.15 -7.14
C GLU A 443 -1.97 -5.11 -5.68
N GLN A 444 -3.10 -4.42 -5.42
CA GLN A 444 -3.60 -4.19 -4.06
C GLN A 444 -2.61 -3.47 -3.14
N GLY A 445 -1.83 -2.54 -3.68
CA GLY A 445 -0.77 -1.82 -2.97
C GLY A 445 0.61 -2.47 -3.10
N TYR A 446 0.72 -3.59 -3.80
CA TYR A 446 1.98 -4.26 -4.06
C TYR A 446 2.49 -4.03 -5.49
N TYR A 447 3.77 -4.26 -5.63
CA TYR A 447 4.53 -4.13 -6.87
C TYR A 447 5.40 -5.37 -7.05
N ARG A 448 5.30 -6.01 -8.21
CA ARG A 448 6.26 -7.05 -8.61
C ARG A 448 7.29 -6.43 -9.52
N ILE A 449 8.55 -6.47 -9.09
CA ILE A 449 9.69 -5.94 -9.84
C ILE A 449 10.65 -7.07 -10.14
N TYR A 450 11.22 -7.07 -11.34
CA TYR A 450 12.19 -8.07 -11.77
C TYR A 450 13.36 -8.17 -10.80
N ARG A 451 13.77 -9.40 -10.50
CA ARG A 451 14.84 -9.75 -9.58
C ARG A 451 15.98 -10.41 -10.34
N GLY A 452 17.20 -9.92 -10.17
CA GLY A 452 18.41 -10.57 -10.70
C GLY A 452 19.36 -9.65 -11.47
N ASP A 453 18.93 -8.44 -11.81
CA ASP A 453 19.79 -7.44 -12.47
C ASP A 453 19.79 -6.08 -11.75
N ASN A 454 19.31 -6.02 -10.50
CA ASN A 454 19.14 -4.81 -9.70
C ASN A 454 18.24 -3.76 -10.40
N THR A 455 17.16 -4.22 -11.05
CA THR A 455 16.15 -3.37 -11.70
C THR A 455 15.74 -2.22 -10.78
N CYS A 456 15.72 -0.98 -11.29
CA CYS A 456 15.37 0.23 -10.53
C CYS A 456 16.23 0.52 -9.28
N GLY A 457 17.33 -0.18 -9.06
CA GLY A 457 18.23 0.02 -7.92
C GLY A 457 17.75 -0.62 -6.61
N VAL A 458 16.90 -1.65 -6.66
CA VAL A 458 16.33 -2.32 -5.47
C VAL A 458 17.34 -2.77 -4.41
N SER A 459 18.60 -2.99 -4.77
CA SER A 459 19.67 -3.41 -3.84
C SER A 459 20.61 -2.27 -3.41
N GLU A 460 20.44 -1.03 -3.91
CA GLU A 460 21.36 0.08 -3.64
C GLU A 460 21.25 0.64 -2.22
N MET A 461 20.05 0.55 -1.64
CA MET A 461 19.70 1.06 -0.30
C MET A 461 18.95 0.00 0.52
N ALA A 462 19.32 -1.28 0.37
CA ALA A 462 18.73 -2.36 1.13
C ALA A 462 19.24 -2.38 2.58
N THR A 463 18.33 -2.26 3.55
CA THR A 463 18.64 -2.17 4.97
C THR A 463 17.53 -2.81 5.83
N SER A 464 17.88 -3.19 7.06
CA SER A 464 16.95 -3.77 8.03
C SER A 464 17.31 -3.33 9.44
N ALA A 465 16.32 -3.12 10.30
CA ALA A 465 16.54 -2.94 11.72
C ALA A 465 17.04 -4.23 12.40
N VAL A 466 17.66 -4.02 13.56
CA VAL A 466 17.95 -5.03 14.58
C VAL A 466 17.17 -4.61 15.82
N LEU A 467 16.10 -5.34 16.15
CA LEU A 467 15.27 -5.03 17.31
C LEU A 467 15.96 -5.42 18.62
N ALA A 468 15.82 -4.56 19.65
CA ALA A 468 16.34 -4.80 20.99
C ALA A 468 15.68 -6.03 21.65
#